data_AF-A0A2W6S1X3-F1
#
_entry.id   AF-A0A2W6S1X3-F1
#
_cell.length_a   1.000
_cell.length_b   1.000
_cell.length_c   1.000
_cell.angle_alpha   90.00
_cell.angle_beta   90.00
_cell.angle_gamma   90.00
#
_symmetry.space_group_name_H-M   'P 1'
#
loop_
_entity.id
_entity.type
_entity.pdbx_description
1 polymer ?
#
loop_
_entity_poly.entity_id
_entity_poly.type
_entity_poly.pdbx_seq_one_letter_code
_entity_poly.pdbx_strand_id
1 'polypeptide(L)' 'DEPFEIGFNARYLLDVAGQITGENAAFRFADPASPTLVLDPGDPGVQYVLMPLRV' A
#
# COMPACT_ATOMS: atom_id res chain seq x y z
N ASP A 1 16.56 -5.18 -16.46
CA ASP A 1 15.29 -4.99 -15.76
C ASP A 1 14.95 -3.51 -15.69
N GLU A 2 13.74 -3.16 -16.05
CA GLU A 2 13.22 -1.80 -15.96
C GLU A 2 12.79 -1.53 -14.50
N PRO A 3 13.04 -0.33 -13.93
CA PRO A 3 12.67 -0.03 -12.55
C PRO A 3 11.15 -0.10 -12.36
N PHE A 4 10.71 -0.62 -11.22
CA PHE A 4 9.30 -0.61 -10.84
C PHE A 4 8.92 0.77 -10.28
N GLU A 5 7.98 1.44 -10.94
CA GLU A 5 7.43 2.74 -10.53
C GLU A 5 5.90 2.66 -10.38
N ILE A 6 5.37 3.27 -9.32
CA ILE A 6 3.93 3.32 -9.04
C ILE A 6 3.60 4.61 -8.29
N GLY A 7 2.53 5.29 -8.71
CA GLY A 7 2.05 6.51 -8.07
C GLY A 7 0.91 6.25 -7.10
N PHE A 8 0.90 6.95 -5.97
CA PHE A 8 -0.22 6.95 -5.03
C PHE A 8 -0.59 8.37 -4.62
N ASN A 9 -1.83 8.54 -4.19
CA ASN A 9 -2.19 9.74 -3.45
C ASN A 9 -1.49 9.70 -2.08
N ALA A 10 -0.64 10.70 -1.80
CA ALA A 10 0.07 10.79 -0.53
C ALA A 10 -0.86 10.82 0.69
N ARG A 11 -2.05 11.41 0.57
CA ARG A 11 -3.04 11.42 1.66
C ARG A 11 -3.49 10.01 2.01
N TYR A 12 -3.76 9.15 1.01
CA TYR A 12 -4.20 7.78 1.27
C TYR A 12 -3.12 6.93 1.93
N LEU A 13 -1.85 7.14 1.55
CA LEU A 13 -0.72 6.49 2.22
C LEU A 13 -0.63 6.89 3.70
N LEU A 14 -0.78 8.17 4.01
CA LEU A 14 -0.76 8.66 5.39
C LEU A 14 -1.95 8.16 6.20
N ASP A 15 -3.13 8.12 5.59
CA ASP A 15 -4.35 7.65 6.26
C ASP A 15 -4.22 6.16 6.61
N VAL A 16 -3.73 5.32 5.68
CA VAL A 16 -3.45 3.90 5.97
C VAL A 16 -2.36 3.75 7.00
N ALA A 17 -1.23 4.45 6.86
CA ALA A 17 -0.11 4.37 7.80
C ALA A 17 -0.52 4.74 9.23
N GLY A 18 -1.42 5.71 9.40
CA GLY A 18 -1.95 6.09 10.71
C GLY A 18 -2.89 5.06 11.35
N GLN A 19 -3.34 4.05 10.60
CA GLN A 19 -4.14 2.93 11.12
C GLN A 19 -3.31 1.67 11.38
N ILE A 20 -2.08 1.59 10.86
CA ILE A 20 -1.17 0.47 11.12
C ILE A 20 -0.76 0.50 12.59
N THR A 21 -0.98 -0.61 13.28
CA THR A 21 -0.66 -0.78 14.70
C THR A 21 0.70 -1.46 14.92
N GLY A 22 1.15 -2.26 13.96
CA GLY A 22 2.48 -2.86 13.95
C GLY A 22 3.60 -1.86 13.65
N GLU A 23 4.84 -2.25 13.93
CA GLU A 23 6.03 -1.43 13.64
C GLU A 23 6.31 -1.28 12.13
N ASN A 24 5.83 -2.24 11.33
CA ASN A 24 6.07 -2.32 9.91
C ASN A 24 4.75 -2.47 9.15
N ALA A 25 4.70 -1.99 7.92
CA ALA A 25 3.63 -2.27 6.98
C ALA A 25 4.17 -3.08 5.80
N ALA A 26 3.41 -4.07 5.32
CA ALA A 26 3.80 -4.87 4.15
C ALA A 26 2.95 -4.51 2.94
N PHE A 27 3.61 -4.04 1.87
CA PHE A 27 2.98 -3.73 0.60
C PHE A 27 3.12 -4.92 -0.37
N ARG A 28 2.03 -5.29 -1.04
CA ARG A 28 2.01 -6.31 -2.09
C ARG A 28 1.61 -5.65 -3.39
N PHE A 29 2.55 -5.63 -4.33
CA PHE A 29 2.40 -5.07 -5.66
C PHE A 29 2.23 -6.19 -6.68
N ALA A 30 1.40 -5.94 -7.70
CA ALA A 30 1.28 -6.82 -8.86
C ALA A 30 1.89 -6.14 -10.09
N ASP A 31 1.18 -5.14 -10.63
CA ASP A 31 1.65 -4.25 -11.68
C ASP A 31 1.21 -2.80 -11.36
N PRO A 32 1.81 -1.76 -11.99
CA PRO A 32 1.50 -0.36 -11.67
C PRO A 32 0.05 0.09 -11.93
N ALA A 33 -0.75 -0.67 -12.70
CA ALA A 33 -2.15 -0.38 -12.95
C ALA A 33 -3.10 -1.13 -11.99
N SER A 34 -2.59 -2.13 -11.28
CA SER A 34 -3.35 -2.96 -10.35
C SER A 34 -3.43 -2.36 -8.94
N PRO A 35 -4.51 -2.62 -8.17
CA PRO A 35 -4.59 -2.24 -6.77
C PRO A 35 -3.42 -2.80 -5.94
N THR A 36 -2.94 -2.03 -4.98
CA THR A 36 -1.91 -2.45 -4.02
C THR A 36 -2.54 -2.84 -2.71
N LEU A 37 -2.19 -4.02 -2.19
CA LEU A 37 -2.63 -4.51 -0.89
C LEU A 37 -1.62 -4.10 0.18
N VAL A 38 -2.09 -3.50 1.26
CA VAL A 38 -1.29 -3.13 2.44
C VAL A 38 -1.77 -3.95 3.62
N LEU A 39 -0.84 -4.62 4.28
CA LEU A 39 -1.09 -5.52 5.41
C LEU A 39 -0.45 -4.96 6.68
N ASP A 40 -1.15 -5.09 7.80
CA ASP A 40 -0.60 -4.87 9.13
C ASP A 40 -0.12 -6.22 9.72
N PRO A 41 1.19 -6.45 9.90
CA PRO A 41 1.69 -7.64 10.59
C PRO A 41 1.26 -7.74 12.06
N GLY A 42 0.91 -6.61 12.69
CA GLY A 42 0.39 -6.55 14.06
C GLY A 42 -1.08 -6.95 14.18
N ASP A 43 -1.84 -6.87 13.09
CA ASP A 43 -3.23 -7.32 13.02
C ASP A 43 -3.54 -7.98 11.66
N PRO A 44 -3.31 -9.31 11.53
CA PRO A 44 -3.56 -10.04 10.30
C PRO A 44 -5.02 -10.05 9.82
N GLY A 45 -5.96 -9.63 10.68
CA GLY A 45 -7.38 -9.49 10.33
C GLY A 45 -7.68 -8.26 9.49
N VAL A 46 -6.75 -7.30 9.41
CA VAL A 46 -6.95 -6.02 8.76
C VAL A 46 -6.15 -5.91 7.47
N GLN A 47 -6.82 -5.49 6.41
CA GLN A 47 -6.25 -5.33 5.08
C GLN A 47 -6.74 -4.03 4.44
N TYR A 48 -5.83 -3.30 3.81
CA TYR A 48 -6.15 -2.06 3.10
C TYR A 48 -5.84 -2.22 1.62
N VAL A 49 -6.67 -1.64 0.77
CA VAL A 49 -6.47 -1.63 -0.68
C VAL A 49 -6.29 -0.19 -1.14
N LEU A 50 -5.17 0.08 -1.80
CA LEU A 50 -4.84 1.37 -2.39
C LEU A 50 -4.89 1.28 -3.91
N MET A 51 -5.67 2.17 -4.53
CA MET A 51 -5.69 2.32 -5.99
C MET A 51 -4.51 3.19 -6.42
N PRO A 52 -3.73 2.76 -7.43
CA PRO A 52 -2.65 3.59 -7.96
C PRO A 52 -3.21 4.78 -8.74
N LEU A 53 -2.43 5.86 -8.78
CA LEU A 53 -2.62 6.96 -9.69
C LEU A 53 -1.71 6.76 -10.90
N ARG A 54 -2.21 7.08 -12.09
CA ARG A 54 -1.35 7.22 -13.26
C ARG A 54 -0.50 8.47 -13.06
N VAL A 55 0.81 8.29 -13.08
CA VAL A 55 1.84 9.34 -12.98
C VAL A 55 2.76 9.28 -14.19
#